data_AF-A0ABC9Y9S7-F1
#
_entry.id   AF-A0ABC9Y9S7-F1
#
_cell.length_a   1.000
_cell.length_b   1.000
_cell.length_c   1.000
_cell.angle_alpha   90.00
_cell.angle_beta   90.00
_cell.angle_gamma   90.00
#
_symmetry.space_group_name_H-M   'P 1'
#
loop_
_entity.id
_entity.type
_entity.pdbx_description
1 polymer ?
#
loop_
_entity_poly.entity_id
_entity_poly.type
_entity_poly.pdbx_seq_one_letter_code
_entity_poly.pdbx_strand_id
1 'polypeptide(L)'
;MVHHYQNGEDLYREQMEEYGGRTELVRDGLSSGRLDLRISGLRPSDDGQYVCTVTNGASYGEATVDVEVAAPFFHNARPWMVGVGVLLVLSVVFLGLGAYLWRCTCG
;
A
#
# COMPACT_ATOMS: atom_id res chain seq x y z
N MET A 1 -7.87 -5.52 16.80
CA MET A 1 -8.61 -6.51 15.97
C MET A 1 -9.00 -5.85 14.66
N VAL A 2 -8.73 -6.48 13.52
CA VAL A 2 -9.07 -5.94 12.18
C VAL A 2 -10.57 -6.11 11.88
N HIS A 3 -11.10 -7.29 12.16
CA HIS A 3 -12.52 -7.64 12.01
C HIS A 3 -12.84 -8.82 12.92
N HIS A 4 -14.01 -8.83 13.56
CA HIS A 4 -14.45 -9.91 14.44
C HIS A 4 -15.89 -10.29 14.10
N TYR A 5 -16.10 -11.58 13.84
CA TYR A 5 -17.40 -12.14 13.48
C TYR A 5 -17.76 -13.29 14.41
N GLN A 6 -18.94 -13.23 15.01
CA GLN A 6 -19.40 -14.26 15.94
C GLN A 6 -20.93 -14.40 15.88
N ASN A 7 -21.43 -15.64 15.94
CA ASN A 7 -22.87 -15.93 16.05
C ASN A 7 -23.77 -15.26 14.99
N GLY A 8 -23.26 -15.01 13.79
CA GLY A 8 -24.04 -14.37 12.72
C GLY A 8 -23.77 -12.87 12.54
N GLU A 9 -23.07 -12.23 13.47
CA GLU A 9 -22.96 -10.78 13.56
C GLU A 9 -21.51 -10.29 13.59
N ASP A 10 -21.30 -9.08 13.06
CA ASP A 10 -20.02 -8.38 13.12
C ASP A 10 -19.91 -7.65 14.47
N LEU A 11 -18.81 -7.86 15.18
CA LEU A 11 -18.56 -7.31 16.52
C LEU A 11 -17.56 -6.15 16.46
N TYR A 12 -18.05 -4.94 16.66
CA TYR A 12 -17.26 -3.71 16.51
C TYR A 12 -16.52 -3.26 17.79
N ARG A 13 -16.81 -3.86 18.96
CA ARG A 13 -16.34 -3.36 20.27
C ARG A 13 -14.82 -3.30 20.41
N GLU A 14 -14.12 -4.29 19.87
CA GLU A 14 -12.65 -4.42 19.97
C GLU A 14 -11.94 -4.14 18.64
N GLN A 15 -12.71 -3.66 17.66
CA GLN A 15 -12.18 -3.27 16.37
C GLN A 15 -11.31 -2.02 16.53
N MET A 16 -10.15 -2.04 15.89
CA MET A 16 -9.28 -0.85 15.87
C MET A 16 -9.91 0.23 14.99
N GLU A 17 -9.86 1.47 15.45
CA GLU A 17 -10.48 2.62 14.78
C GLU A 17 -10.04 2.77 13.33
N GLU A 18 -8.79 2.45 13.01
CA GLU A 18 -8.24 2.51 11.65
C GLU A 18 -8.95 1.61 10.63
N TYR A 19 -9.61 0.54 11.08
CA TYR A 19 -10.38 -0.40 10.27
C TYR A 19 -11.90 -0.19 10.35
N GLY A 20 -12.35 0.71 11.22
CA GLY A 20 -13.77 0.99 11.43
C GLY A 20 -14.49 1.38 10.13
N GLY A 21 -15.58 0.68 9.82
CA GLY A 21 -16.38 0.92 8.61
C GLY A 21 -15.67 0.57 7.28
N ARG A 22 -14.48 -0.03 7.33
CA ARG A 22 -13.72 -0.42 6.14
C ARG A 22 -13.72 -1.92 5.90
N THR A 23 -13.93 -2.72 6.94
CA THR A 23 -13.81 -4.18 6.86
C THR A 23 -15.17 -4.87 6.80
N GLU A 24 -15.26 -5.92 5.98
CA GLU A 24 -16.46 -6.72 5.80
C GLU A 24 -16.09 -8.18 5.55
N LEU A 25 -16.73 -9.09 6.28
CA LEU A 25 -16.62 -10.52 5.99
C LEU A 25 -17.52 -10.91 4.80
N VAL A 26 -16.94 -11.52 3.78
CA VAL A 26 -17.68 -12.02 2.61
C VAL A 26 -18.33 -13.35 2.96
N ARG A 27 -19.66 -13.40 2.91
CA ARG A 27 -20.44 -14.53 3.46
C ARG A 27 -20.74 -15.64 2.45
N ASP A 28 -20.61 -15.37 1.15
CA ASP A 28 -20.95 -16.31 0.08
C ASP A 28 -20.12 -17.61 0.13
N GLY A 29 -18.89 -17.54 0.66
CA GLY A 29 -17.99 -18.69 0.79
C GLY A 29 -18.12 -19.47 2.10
N LEU A 30 -18.82 -18.93 3.12
CA LEU A 30 -18.73 -19.42 4.49
C LEU A 30 -19.29 -20.84 4.66
N SER A 31 -20.39 -21.15 3.96
CA SER A 31 -20.99 -22.49 3.94
C SER A 31 -20.10 -23.54 3.29
N SER A 32 -19.17 -23.12 2.43
CA SER A 32 -18.16 -23.97 1.79
C SER A 32 -16.82 -24.01 2.54
N GLY A 33 -16.73 -23.37 3.71
CA GLY A 33 -15.51 -23.30 4.51
C GLY A 33 -14.49 -22.27 4.03
N ARG A 34 -14.86 -21.36 3.11
CA ARG A 34 -14.04 -20.21 2.74
C ARG A 34 -14.35 -19.02 3.62
N LEU A 35 -13.30 -18.33 4.02
CA LEU A 35 -13.37 -17.15 4.87
C LEU A 35 -12.56 -16.05 4.20
N ASP A 36 -13.27 -15.09 3.60
CA ASP A 36 -12.67 -13.99 2.86
C ASP A 36 -13.01 -12.67 3.56
N LEU A 37 -11.99 -11.87 3.90
CA LEU A 37 -12.15 -10.55 4.50
C LEU A 37 -11.86 -9.47 3.45
N ARG A 38 -12.79 -8.53 3.28
CA ARG A 38 -12.63 -7.36 2.41
C ARG A 38 -12.25 -6.14 3.24
N ILE A 39 -11.18 -5.44 2.85
CA ILE A 39 -10.80 -4.13 3.39
C ILE A 39 -11.00 -3.07 2.31
N SER A 40 -11.82 -2.07 2.60
CA SER A 40 -12.20 -0.99 1.67
C SER A 40 -11.31 0.24 1.85
N GLY A 41 -10.99 0.89 0.74
CA GLY A 41 -10.14 2.08 0.71
C GLY A 41 -8.76 1.79 1.27
N LEU A 42 -8.02 0.87 0.64
CA LEU A 42 -6.66 0.50 1.01
C LEU A 42 -5.73 1.72 1.05
N ARG A 43 -4.83 1.71 2.02
CA ARG A 43 -3.86 2.75 2.33
C ARG A 43 -2.48 2.11 2.45
N PRO A 44 -1.39 2.85 2.22
CA PRO A 44 -0.04 2.32 2.46
C PRO A 44 0.16 1.80 3.90
N SER A 45 -0.59 2.32 4.87
CA SER A 45 -0.54 1.85 6.27
C SER A 45 -1.20 0.50 6.52
N ASP A 46 -2.01 -0.01 5.58
CA ASP A 46 -2.62 -1.34 5.71
C ASP A 46 -1.66 -2.46 5.26
N ASP A 47 -0.46 -2.10 4.77
CA ASP A 47 0.61 -3.02 4.43
C ASP A 47 1.08 -3.79 5.66
N GLY A 48 1.27 -5.11 5.52
CA GLY A 48 1.81 -5.95 6.57
C GLY A 48 1.12 -7.30 6.70
N GLN A 49 1.40 -7.97 7.81
CA GLN A 49 0.95 -9.33 8.06
C GLN A 49 -0.39 -9.36 8.80
N TYR A 50 -1.32 -10.14 8.27
CA TYR A 50 -2.64 -10.39 8.84
C TYR A 50 -2.73 -11.84 9.28
N VAL A 51 -3.25 -12.04 10.50
CA VAL A 51 -3.50 -13.38 11.05
C VAL A 51 -5.01 -13.56 11.16
N CYS A 52 -5.50 -14.61 10.51
CA CYS A 52 -6.87 -15.04 10.56
C CYS A 52 -6.97 -16.23 11.52
N THR A 53 -7.78 -16.10 12.57
CA THR A 53 -8.06 -17.17 13.52
C THR A 53 -9.52 -17.57 13.46
N VAL A 54 -9.78 -18.87 13.50
CA VAL A 54 -11.12 -19.45 13.48
C VAL A 54 -11.25 -20.45 14.61
N THR A 55 -12.30 -20.29 15.40
CA THR A 55 -12.63 -21.20 16.50
C THR A 55 -14.03 -21.75 16.33
N ASN A 56 -14.18 -23.07 16.51
CA ASN A 56 -15.47 -23.75 16.53
C ASN A 56 -15.46 -24.83 17.62
N GLY A 57 -16.08 -24.55 18.77
CA GLY A 57 -16.01 -25.41 19.94
C GLY A 57 -14.56 -25.58 20.40
N ALA A 58 -14.04 -26.82 20.34
CA ALA A 58 -12.66 -27.14 20.68
C ALA A 58 -11.69 -27.05 19.48
N SER A 59 -12.20 -26.86 18.26
CA SER A 59 -11.38 -26.74 17.06
C SER A 59 -10.82 -25.33 16.91
N TYR A 60 -9.56 -25.26 16.50
CA TYR A 60 -8.82 -24.02 16.23
C TYR A 60 -8.14 -24.12 14.87
N GLY A 61 -8.21 -23.06 14.09
CA GLY A 61 -7.47 -22.88 12.85
C GLY A 61 -6.87 -21.49 12.79
N GLU A 62 -5.67 -21.40 12.22
CA GLU A 62 -4.97 -20.14 12.00
C GLU A 62 -4.36 -20.12 10.59
N ALA A 63 -4.43 -18.97 9.95
CA ALA A 63 -3.77 -18.72 8.68
C ALA A 63 -3.17 -17.31 8.69
N THR A 64 -2.00 -17.18 8.09
CA THR A 64 -1.29 -15.90 7.98
C THR A 64 -1.23 -15.48 6.53
N VAL A 65 -1.50 -14.20 6.27
CA VAL A 65 -1.50 -13.59 4.94
C VAL A 65 -0.71 -12.29 4.99
N ASP A 66 0.31 -12.17 4.14
CA ASP A 66 1.02 -10.91 3.95
C ASP A 66 0.31 -10.07 2.88
N VAL A 67 -0.06 -8.85 3.24
CA VAL A 67 -0.74 -7.89 2.37
C VAL A 67 0.26 -6.82 1.98
N GLU A 68 0.55 -6.72 0.68
CA GLU A 68 1.38 -5.66 0.12
C GLU A 68 0.51 -4.61 -0.56
N VAL A 69 0.57 -3.36 -0.09
CA VAL A 69 -0.21 -2.26 -0.67
C VAL A 69 0.67 -1.42 -1.57
N ALA A 70 0.54 -1.62 -2.88
CA ALA A 70 1.24 -0.79 -3.86
C ALA A 70 0.79 0.67 -3.76
N ALA A 71 1.74 1.54 -3.43
CA ALA A 71 1.54 2.99 -3.41
C ALA A 71 2.47 3.65 -4.44
N PRO A 72 2.03 4.71 -5.14
CA PRO A 72 2.93 5.47 -5.99
C PRO A 72 4.07 6.05 -5.14
N PHE A 73 5.31 5.71 -5.48
CA PHE A 73 6.51 6.23 -4.83
C PHE A 73 6.52 7.76 -4.81
N PHE A 74 5.91 8.36 -5.83
CA PHE A 74 5.64 9.78 -5.88
C PHE A 74 4.15 10.08 -5.85
N HIS A 75 3.52 9.85 -4.71
CA HIS A 75 2.20 10.40 -4.37
C HIS A 75 2.11 11.93 -4.61
N ASN A 76 3.26 12.61 -4.71
CA ASN A 76 3.40 14.03 -4.99
C ASN A 76 4.30 14.38 -6.20
N ALA A 77 4.68 13.44 -7.09
CA ALA A 77 5.42 13.83 -8.30
C ALA A 77 4.50 14.55 -9.27
N ARG A 78 4.43 15.86 -9.10
CA ARG A 78 3.90 16.73 -10.13
C ARG A 78 4.77 16.56 -11.38
N PRO A 79 4.19 16.31 -12.58
CA PRO A 79 4.94 16.04 -13.81
C PRO A 79 6.06 17.03 -14.13
N TRP A 80 5.93 18.30 -13.69
CA TRP A 80 6.96 19.33 -13.87
C TRP A 80 8.30 18.99 -13.23
N MET A 81 8.34 18.20 -12.16
CA MET A 81 9.61 17.86 -11.49
C MET A 81 10.52 17.01 -12.38
N VAL A 82 9.95 16.15 -13.22
CA VAL A 82 10.70 15.42 -14.25
C VAL A 82 11.26 16.41 -15.28
N GLY A 83 10.43 17.36 -15.72
CA GLY A 83 10.85 18.42 -16.65
C GLY A 83 12.00 19.28 -16.11
N VAL A 84 11.93 19.68 -14.83
CA VAL A 84 12.99 20.46 -14.17
C VAL A 84 14.28 19.65 -14.02
N GLY A 85 14.18 18.36 -13.68
CA GLY A 85 15.34 17.47 -13.63
C GLY A 85 16.09 17.40 -14.97
N VAL A 86 15.35 17.23 -16.07
CA VAL A 86 15.94 17.18 -17.42
C VAL A 86 16.59 18.51 -17.81
N LEU A 87 15.90 19.63 -17.56
CA LEU A 87 16.43 20.97 -17.87
C LEU A 87 17.72 21.28 -17.11
N LEU A 88 17.79 20.91 -15.83
CA LEU A 88 19.00 21.09 -15.02
C LEU A 88 20.17 20.29 -15.60
N VAL A 89 19.97 19.01 -15.94
CA VAL A 89 21.02 18.18 -16.54
C VAL A 89 21.51 18.76 -17.87
N LEU A 90 20.59 19.16 -18.75
CA LEU A 90 20.96 19.78 -20.03
C LEU A 90 21.77 21.06 -19.81
N SER A 91 21.35 21.92 -18.88
CA SER A 91 22.07 23.17 -18.59
C SER A 91 23.51 22.94 -18.13
N VAL A 92 23.75 21.94 -17.27
CA VAL A 92 25.10 21.58 -16.80
C VAL A 92 25.95 21.06 -17.95
N VAL A 93 25.39 20.22 -18.83
CA VAL A 93 26.09 19.71 -20.02
C VAL A 93 26.48 20.84 -20.97
N PHE A 94 25.57 21.79 -21.25
CA PHE A 94 25.87 22.94 -22.11
C PHE A 94 26.95 23.85 -21.53
N LEU A 95 26.91 24.14 -20.22
CA LEU A 95 27.95 24.94 -19.56
C LEU A 95 29.30 24.23 -19.58
N GLY A 96 29.32 22.91 -19.33
CA GLY A 96 30.53 22.10 -19.39
C GLY A 96 31.15 22.05 -20.79
N LEU A 97 30.34 21.80 -21.82
CA LEU A 97 30.78 21.80 -23.22
C LEU A 97 31.26 23.19 -23.67
N GLY A 98 30.55 24.25 -23.28
CA GLY A 98 30.95 25.63 -23.58
C GLY A 98 32.30 25.98 -22.95
N ALA A 99 32.49 25.66 -21.67
CA ALA A 99 33.76 25.85 -20.97
C ALA A 99 34.89 25.03 -21.58
N TYR A 100 34.60 23.79 -22.02
CA TYR A 100 35.56 22.93 -22.71
C TYR A 100 35.98 23.52 -24.06
N LEU A 101 35.03 23.90 -24.91
CA LEU A 101 35.30 24.49 -26.22
C LEU A 101 36.02 25.84 -26.12
N TRP A 102 35.65 26.67 -25.15
CA TRP A 102 36.36 27.92 -24.86
C TRP A 102 37.83 27.66 -24.49
N ARG A 103 38.07 26.66 -23.63
CA ARG A 103 39.42 26.24 -23.25
C ARG A 103 40.22 25.75 -24.46
N CYS A 104 39.60 25.03 -25.39
CA CYS A 104 40.26 24.49 -26.58
C CYS A 104 40.52 25.52 -27.69
N THR A 105 39.76 26.61 -27.74
CA THR A 105 39.84 27.62 -28.83
C THR A 105 40.64 28.86 -28.46
N CYS A 106 40.70 29.21 -27.16
CA CYS A 106 41.42 30.37 -26.65
C CYS A 106 42.61 30.01 -25.73
N GLY A 107 42.99 28.73 -25.67
CA GLY A 107 44.15 28.22 -24.93
C GLY A 107 45.31 27.83 -25.82
#